data_AF-A0A2T6K4K3-F1
#
_entry.id   AF-A0A2T6K4K3-F1
#
_cell.length_a   1.000
_cell.length_b   1.000
_cell.length_c   1.000
_cell.angle_alpha   90.00
_cell.angle_beta   90.00
_cell.angle_gamma   90.00
#
_symmetry.space_group_name_H-M   'P 1'
#
loop_
_entity.id
_entity.type
_entity.pdbx_description
1 polymer ?
#
loop_
_entity_poly.entity_id
_entity_poly.type
_entity_poly.pdbx_seq_one_letter_code
_entity_poly.pdbx_strand_id
1 'polypeptide(L)' 'MELAKLTSKGQITIPKHIRQVLDVQEGDRIAFIEEDGLVIMTKANLQQLHDLQNILSDDKFKSIIHNAKLHSEIKE' A
#
# COMPACT_ATOMS: atom_id res chain seq x y z
N MET A 1 -12.99 4.60 5.50
CA MET A 1 -11.70 4.11 6.03
C MET A 1 -11.96 2.82 6.78
N GLU A 2 -11.49 1.68 6.29
CA GLU A 2 -11.51 0.43 7.05
C GLU A 2 -10.23 0.33 7.90
N LEU A 3 -10.37 -0.08 9.16
CA LEU A 3 -9.26 -0.24 10.09
C LEU A 3 -8.95 -1.73 10.27
N ALA A 4 -7.68 -2.10 10.22
CA ALA A 4 -7.21 -3.43 10.56
C ALA A 4 -6.42 -3.39 11.89
N LYS A 5 -6.56 -4.44 12.69
CA LYS A 5 -5.82 -4.57 13.95
C LYS A 5 -4.54 -5.36 13.71
N LEU A 6 -3.42 -4.84 14.20
CA LEU A 6 -2.18 -5.59 14.31
C LEU A 6 -2.29 -6.57 15.48
N THR A 7 -2.08 -7.85 15.22
CA THR A 7 -2.04 -8.88 16.27
C THR A 7 -0.72 -8.82 17.04
N SER A 8 -0.66 -9.45 18.21
CA SER A 8 0.59 -9.55 19.00
C SER A 8 1.74 -10.27 18.27
N LYS A 9 1.42 -11.03 17.21
CA LYS A 9 2.40 -11.73 16.36
C LYS A 9 2.80 -10.92 15.13
N GLY A 10 2.40 -9.65 15.03
CA GLY A 10 2.74 -8.79 13.89
C GLY A 10 1.93 -9.09 12.62
N GLN A 11 0.84 -9.84 12.71
CA GLN A 11 -0.03 -10.13 11.55
C GLN A 11 -1.14 -9.08 11.44
N ILE A 12 -1.44 -8.67 10.20
CA ILE A 12 -2.63 -7.89 9.85
C ILE A 12 -3.55 -8.72 8.97
N THR A 13 -4.86 -8.58 9.13
CA THR A 13 -5.85 -9.20 8.24
C THR A 13 -6.26 -8.20 7.17
N ILE A 14 -6.22 -8.61 5.90
CA ILE A 14 -6.74 -7.83 4.78
C ILE A 14 -8.26 -8.05 4.69
N PRO A 15 -9.10 -7.03 4.93
CA PRO A 15 -10.55 -7.17 4.84
C PRO A 15 -11.00 -7.67 3.47
N LYS A 16 -12.15 -8.35 3.41
CA LYS A 16 -12.64 -8.99 2.18
C LYS A 16 -12.71 -8.01 0.99
N HIS A 17 -13.23 -6.80 1.23
CA HIS A 17 -13.33 -5.78 0.20
C HIS A 17 -11.96 -5.37 -0.34
N ILE A 18 -10.97 -5.15 0.53
CA ILE A 18 -9.61 -4.79 0.12
C ILE A 18 -8.94 -5.94 -0.66
N ARG A 19 -9.17 -7.21 -0.27
CA ARG A 19 -8.68 -8.36 -1.05
C ARG A 19 -9.22 -8.40 -2.47
N GLN A 20 -10.50 -8.03 -2.66
CA GLN A 20 -11.11 -7.97 -3.98
C GLN A 20 -10.52 -6.86 -4.84
N VAL A 21 -10.25 -5.69 -4.25
CA VAL A 21 -9.60 -4.57 -4.95
C VAL A 21 -8.16 -4.89 -5.33
N LEU A 22 -7.42 -5.57 -4.46
CA LEU A 22 -6.05 -6.02 -4.72
C LEU A 22 -5.96 -7.25 -5.62
N ASP A 23 -7.09 -7.89 -5.93
CA ASP A 23 -7.19 -9.17 -6.65
C ASP A 23 -6.27 -10.26 -6.07
N VAL A 24 -6.35 -10.45 -4.76
CA VAL A 24 -5.49 -11.41 -4.02
C VAL A 24 -6.29 -12.55 -3.41
N GLN A 25 -5.72 -13.74 -3.51
CA GLN A 25 -6.27 -15.00 -3.01
C GLN A 25 -5.27 -15.68 -2.07
N GLU A 26 -5.70 -16.78 -1.45
CA GLU A 26 -4.81 -17.58 -0.60
C GLU A 26 -3.64 -18.12 -1.43
N GLY A 27 -2.43 -18.01 -0.89
CA GLY A 27 -1.20 -18.38 -1.58
C GLY A 27 -0.58 -17.27 -2.44
N ASP A 28 -1.32 -16.19 -2.73
CA ASP A 28 -0.73 -15.01 -3.36
C ASP A 28 0.26 -14.32 -2.43
N ARG A 29 1.28 -13.72 -3.04
CA ARG A 29 2.28 -12.91 -2.34
C ARG A 29 1.90 -11.44 -2.44
N ILE A 30 2.14 -10.69 -1.37
CA ILE A 30 1.98 -9.24 -1.31
C ILE A 30 3.36 -8.62 -1.21
N ALA A 31 3.64 -7.61 -2.03
CA ALA A 31 4.81 -6.77 -1.89
C ALA A 31 4.44 -5.51 -1.12
N PHE A 32 5.34 -5.12 -0.22
CA PHE A 32 5.29 -3.87 0.53
C PHE A 32 6.39 -2.96 -0.02
N ILE A 33 6.01 -1.77 -0.46
CA ILE A 33 6.92 -0.76 -0.97
C ILE A 33 6.80 0.44 -0.04
N GLU A 34 7.93 0.90 0.48
CA GLU A 34 7.99 2.10 1.29
C GLU A 34 8.46 3.25 0.42
N GLU A 35 7.71 4.35 0.43
CA GLU A 35 8.02 5.58 -0.29
C GLU A 35 7.65 6.76 0.61
N ASP A 36 8.65 7.58 0.98
CA ASP A 36 8.46 8.79 1.79
C ASP A 36 7.68 8.61 3.11
N GLY A 37 7.82 7.46 3.78
CA GLY A 37 7.10 7.13 5.02
C GLY A 37 5.69 6.57 4.80
N LEU A 38 5.27 6.39 3.54
CA LEU A 38 4.03 5.72 3.17
C LEU A 38 4.34 4.28 2.72
N VAL A 39 3.56 3.33 3.23
CA VAL A 39 3.67 1.92 2.82
C VAL A 39 2.56 1.60 1.84
N ILE A 40 2.94 1.26 0.61
CA ILE A 40 2.04 0.83 -0.47
C ILE A 40 2.07 -0.71 -0.53
N MET A 41 0.88 -1.30 -0.59
CA MET A 41 0.71 -2.75 -0.73
C MET A 41 0.21 -3.11 -2.13
N THR A 42 0.78 -4.17 -2.70
CA THR A 42 0.40 -4.68 -4.02
C THR A 42 0.56 -6.19 -4.12
N LYS A 43 -0.10 -6.81 -5.09
CA LYS A 43 0.17 -8.20 -5.44
C LYS A 43 1.58 -8.33 -6.02
N ALA A 44 2.35 -9.29 -5.53
CA ALA A 44 3.75 -9.50 -5.90
C ALA A 44 3.86 -10.39 -7.16
N ASN A 45 3.41 -9.85 -8.28
CA ASN A 45 3.66 -10.40 -9.62
C ASN A 45 4.40 -9.37 -10.47
N LEU A 46 5.16 -9.85 -11.45
CA LEU A 46 6.11 -9.00 -12.21
C LEU A 46 5.41 -7.85 -12.93
N GLN A 47 4.20 -8.08 -13.44
CA GLN A 47 3.42 -7.06 -14.15
C GLN A 47 3.00 -5.92 -13.20
N GLN A 48 2.34 -6.21 -12.07
CA GLN A 48 1.89 -5.15 -11.16
C GLN A 48 3.06 -4.44 -10.49
N LEU A 49 4.19 -5.11 -10.27
CA LEU A 49 5.40 -4.46 -9.76
C LEU A 49 5.99 -3.48 -10.79
N HIS A 50 6.02 -3.85 -12.07
CA HIS A 50 6.47 -2.95 -13.14
C HIS A 50 5.50 -1.76 -13.30
N ASP A 51 4.20 -2.03 -13.27
CA ASP A 51 3.17 -0.98 -13.34
C ASP A 51 3.27 -0.01 -12.16
N LEU A 52 3.57 -0.51 -10.96
CA LEU A 52 3.82 0.33 -9.79
C LEU A 52 5.09 1.17 -9.91
N GLN A 53 6.17 0.64 -10.46
CA GLN A 53 7.38 1.46 -10.69
C GLN A 53 7.09 2.62 -11.63
N ASN A 54 6.26 2.39 -12.66
CA ASN A 54 5.84 3.46 -13.57
C ASN A 54 4.96 4.50 -12.87
N ILE A 55 4.02 4.05 -12.04
CA ILE A 55 3.15 4.94 -11.24
C ILE A 55 3.95 5.74 -10.22
N LEU A 56 4.89 5.11 -9.50
CA LEU A 56 5.76 5.79 -8.54
C LEU A 56 6.71 6.78 -9.20
N SER A 57 7.06 6.54 -10.46
CA SER A 57 7.87 7.47 -11.25
C SER A 57 7.09 8.69 -11.74
N ASP A 58 5.75 8.64 -11.72
CA ASP A 58 4.87 9.74 -12.13
C ASP A 58 4.89 10.88 -11.10
N ASP A 59 5.27 12.09 -11.54
CA ASP A 59 5.36 13.29 -10.72
C ASP A 59 4.03 13.68 -10.05
N LYS A 60 2.90 13.36 -10.70
CA LYS A 60 1.56 13.59 -10.13
C LYS A 60 1.32 12.67 -8.94
N PHE A 61 1.76 11.42 -9.02
CA PHE A 61 1.62 10.47 -7.91
C PHE A 61 2.56 10.83 -6.76
N LYS A 62 3.82 11.16 -7.05
CA LYS A 62 4.77 11.68 -6.05
C LYS A 62 4.21 12.89 -5.30
N SER A 63 3.57 13.82 -6.01
CA SER A 63 2.92 14.98 -5.39
C SER A 63 1.77 14.59 -4.45
N ILE A 64 0.99 13.55 -4.78
CA ILE A 64 -0.09 13.05 -3.91
C ILE A 64 0.49 12.41 -2.65
N ILE A 65 1.52 11.57 -2.78
CA ILE A 65 2.23 10.93 -1.66
C ILE A 65 2.83 12.00 -0.74
N HIS A 66 3.50 13.01 -1.30
CA HIS A 66 4.05 14.14 -0.55
C HIS A 66 2.97 14.94 0.21
N ASN A 67 1.83 15.21 -0.43
CA ASN A 67 0.71 15.91 0.21
C ASN A 67 0.05 15.10 1.33
N ALA A 68 -0.01 13.77 1.19
CA ALA A 68 -0.52 12.89 2.24
C ALA A 68 0.38 12.92 3.50
N LYS A 69 1.70 13.01 3.31
CA LYS A 69 2.68 13.16 4.40
C LYS A 69 2.51 14.47 5.19
N LEU A 70 2.30 15.59 4.50
CA LEU A 70 2.06 16.90 5.12
C LEU A 70 0.86 16.89 6.09
N HIS A 71 -0.15 16.07 5.86
CA HIS A 71 -1.31 15.97 6.74
C HIS A 71 -1.08 15.07 7.97
N SER A 72 -0.14 14.13 7.91
CA SER A 72 0.25 13.32 9.08
C SER A 72 1.15 14.06 10.05
N GLU A 73 1.98 15.00 9.58
CA GLU A 73 2.93 15.75 10.42
C GLU A 73 2.27 16.93 11.18
N ILE A 74 1.10 17.43 10.74
CA ILE A 74 0.37 18.53 11.41
C ILE A 74 -0.45 18.04 12.64
N LYS A 75 -0.42 16.74 12.95
CA LYS A 75 -1.19 16.13 14.04
C LYS A 75 -0.38 15.79 15.31
N GLU A 76 0.90 16.13 15.37
CA GLU A 76 1.66 16.22 16.64
C GLU A 76 1.63 17.65 17.19
#